data_AF-A0A525HJM3-F1
#
_entry.id   AF-A0A525HJM3-F1
#
_cell.length_a   1.000
_cell.length_b   1.000
_cell.length_c   1.000
_cell.angle_alpha   90.00
_cell.angle_beta   90.00
_cell.angle_gamma   90.00
#
_symmetry.space_group_name_H-M   'P 1'
#
loop_
_entity.id
_entity.type
_entity.pdbx_description
1 polymer ?
#
loop_
_entity_poly.entity_id
_entity_poly.type
_entity_poly.pdbx_seq_one_letter_code
_entity_poly.pdbx_strand_id
1 'polypeptide(L)'
;MIRSLPPSLSLRVILALVGLALIAVPTAVVLFAPHARPLPNVAVAQRVVPKTELPPVEPVELQAITPQDAKAFNDTVPFSTAPNPPARPFIFSGDKDARARAVDCLAVGVLYEAGDDTEGERAVAQVVLNRVRHPAFPKSVCGVIFQGSERSTGCQFTFACDGAMNRWHPNPAAWARAREVASAALSGAVYGKVGYSTHYHTDWVVPYWSASLDKVTAVKTHLFFRWTGWWGTPAAFVHSVSGFEPGIPALAGFSAAHSGAVADLAVVNPAEIDSATIAGTGGGSQALSIDPNSFLVTLDPHAPPDSFPQVAAKACGTREYCKLMAWTDKGKTPKGLPLGQSQISAMAFSYLRDKARGYEKALWNCGQFKRASKGECMKLQVLGVPTAALPPPPAKPATTTPGATPPTTANFSLKPAVPDGLSGVRKKENPPKPAATPAPAAKSERP
;
A
#
# COMPACT_ATOMS: atom_id res chain seq x y z
N MET A 1 -56.05 53.27 37.52
CA MET A 1 -55.23 53.02 38.72
C MET A 1 -55.50 51.59 39.21
N ILE A 2 -54.62 50.64 38.88
CA ILE A 2 -54.69 49.26 39.41
C ILE A 2 -53.65 49.19 40.53
N ARG A 3 -54.10 49.29 41.79
CA ARG A 3 -53.23 49.05 42.96
C ARG A 3 -52.91 47.56 43.01
N SER A 4 -51.66 47.20 42.73
CA SER A 4 -51.12 45.86 42.98
C SER A 4 -51.11 45.63 44.50
N LEU A 5 -51.97 44.72 44.97
CA LEU A 5 -51.94 44.30 46.37
C LEU A 5 -50.60 43.58 46.64
N PRO A 6 -49.95 43.84 47.79
CA PRO A 6 -48.71 43.17 48.15
C PRO A 6 -48.97 41.65 48.28
N PRO A 7 -48.03 40.80 47.80
CA PRO A 7 -48.19 39.35 47.93
C PRO A 7 -48.33 38.97 49.39
N SER A 8 -49.29 38.09 49.68
CA SER A 8 -49.61 37.63 51.03
C SER A 8 -48.37 37.08 51.74
N LEU A 9 -48.33 37.21 53.06
CA LEU A 9 -47.21 36.73 53.87
C LEU A 9 -46.90 35.26 53.56
N SER A 10 -47.93 34.44 53.35
CA SER A 10 -47.84 33.03 52.98
C SER A 10 -47.07 32.83 51.66
N LEU A 11 -47.32 33.63 50.63
CA LEU A 11 -46.63 33.51 49.34
C LEU A 11 -45.15 33.89 49.46
N ARG A 12 -44.81 34.90 50.28
CA ARG A 12 -43.42 35.28 50.55
C ARG A 12 -42.66 34.19 51.28
N VAL A 13 -43.30 33.55 52.26
CA VAL A 13 -42.72 32.42 53.00
C VAL A 13 -42.49 31.23 52.08
N ILE A 14 -43.45 30.89 51.21
CA ILE A 14 -43.30 29.80 50.24
C ILE A 14 -42.14 30.08 49.27
N LEU A 15 -42.06 31.29 48.71
CA LEU A 15 -40.98 31.65 47.79
C LEU A 15 -39.61 31.63 48.49
N ALA A 16 -39.53 32.06 49.75
CA ALA A 16 -38.29 31.98 50.53
C ALA A 16 -37.86 30.53 50.77
N LEU A 17 -38.79 29.64 51.12
CA LEU A 17 -38.51 28.21 51.32
C LEU A 17 -38.08 27.52 50.02
N VAL A 18 -38.73 27.83 48.89
CA VAL A 18 -38.33 27.32 47.57
C VAL A 18 -36.94 27.82 47.19
N GLY A 19 -36.66 29.12 47.40
CA GLY A 19 -35.34 29.68 47.17
C GLY A 19 -34.26 29.01 48.03
N LEU A 20 -34.56 28.73 49.30
CA LEU A 20 -33.65 28.05 50.21
C LEU A 20 -33.40 26.60 49.77
N ALA A 21 -34.44 25.88 49.35
CA ALA A 21 -34.33 24.52 48.83
C ALA A 21 -33.51 24.45 47.53
N LEU A 22 -33.70 25.41 46.61
CA LEU A 22 -32.96 25.50 45.36
C LEU A 22 -31.45 25.72 45.56
N ILE A 23 -31.04 26.27 46.70
CA ILE A 23 -29.63 26.43 47.05
C ILE A 23 -29.13 25.24 47.86
N ALA A 24 -29.88 24.82 48.88
CA ALA A 24 -29.46 23.79 49.82
C ALA A 24 -29.29 22.42 49.16
N VAL A 25 -30.18 22.04 48.23
CA VAL A 25 -30.14 20.73 47.55
C VAL A 25 -28.88 20.57 46.68
N PRO A 26 -28.57 21.44 45.70
CA PRO A 26 -27.34 21.28 44.92
C PRO A 26 -26.08 21.40 45.77
N THR A 27 -26.09 22.25 46.81
CA THR A 27 -24.96 22.35 47.74
C THR A 27 -24.73 21.03 48.50
N ALA A 28 -25.80 20.39 48.97
CA ALA A 28 -25.72 19.06 49.59
C ALA A 28 -25.23 18.00 48.60
N VAL A 29 -25.69 18.03 47.34
CA VAL A 29 -25.22 17.08 46.31
C VAL A 29 -23.71 17.22 46.07
N VAL A 30 -23.17 18.44 46.04
CA VAL A 30 -21.73 18.68 45.87
C VAL A 30 -20.94 18.26 47.11
N LEU A 31 -21.43 18.61 48.31
CA LEU A 31 -20.72 18.31 49.58
C LEU A 31 -20.75 16.82 49.93
N PHE A 32 -21.82 16.11 49.59
CA PHE A 32 -22.00 14.69 49.91
C PHE A 32 -21.80 13.78 48.70
N ALA A 33 -21.32 14.30 47.57
CA ALA A 33 -20.93 13.48 46.43
C ALA A 33 -19.86 12.46 46.87
N PRO A 34 -20.10 11.15 46.73
CA PRO A 34 -19.09 10.16 47.04
C PRO A 34 -17.87 10.42 46.17
N HIS A 35 -16.70 10.49 46.81
CA HIS A 35 -15.46 10.74 46.11
C HIS A 35 -15.25 9.63 45.09
N ALA A 36 -15.09 9.99 43.82
CA ALA A 36 -14.73 9.05 42.78
C ALA A 36 -13.42 8.40 43.21
N ARG A 37 -13.49 7.12 43.59
CA ARG A 37 -12.28 6.36 43.90
C ARG A 37 -11.47 6.33 42.61
N PRO A 38 -10.21 6.82 42.61
CA PRO A 38 -9.36 6.63 41.45
C PRO A 38 -9.29 5.12 41.20
N LEU A 39 -9.74 4.70 40.02
CA LEU A 39 -9.48 3.34 39.56
C LEU A 39 -7.97 3.12 39.69
N PRO A 40 -7.50 1.99 40.25
CA PRO A 40 -6.09 1.70 40.30
C PRO A 40 -5.54 1.86 38.88
N ASN A 41 -4.43 2.59 38.74
CA ASN A 41 -3.73 2.72 37.48
C ASN A 41 -3.37 1.31 37.02
N VAL A 42 -4.21 0.73 36.16
CA VAL A 42 -3.83 -0.45 35.40
C VAL A 42 -2.70 0.06 34.53
N ALA A 43 -1.48 -0.38 34.85
CA ALA A 43 -0.37 -0.23 33.94
C ALA A 43 -0.76 -1.00 32.68
N VAL A 44 -1.43 -0.31 31.76
CA VAL A 44 -1.53 -0.75 30.38
C VAL A 44 -0.09 -0.79 29.95
N ALA A 45 0.47 -2.00 29.86
CA ALA A 45 1.75 -2.19 29.23
C ALA A 45 1.67 -1.39 27.93
N GLN A 46 2.49 -0.35 27.81
CA GLN A 46 2.65 0.31 26.52
C GLN A 46 3.11 -0.81 25.61
N ARG A 47 2.19 -1.35 24.80
CA ARG A 47 2.58 -2.16 23.68
C ARG A 47 3.39 -1.19 22.86
N VAL A 48 4.70 -1.29 23.01
CA VAL A 48 5.66 -0.73 22.09
C VAL A 48 5.31 -1.42 20.79
N VAL A 49 4.40 -0.81 20.03
CA VAL A 49 4.20 -1.11 18.63
C VAL A 49 5.57 -0.76 18.06
N PRO A 50 6.38 -1.75 17.64
CA PRO A 50 7.59 -1.45 16.93
C PRO A 50 7.19 -0.49 15.81
N LYS A 51 7.96 0.57 15.57
CA LYS A 51 7.75 1.40 14.38
C LYS A 51 7.49 0.45 13.23
N THR A 52 6.36 0.59 12.56
CA THR A 52 6.07 -0.12 11.32
C THR A 52 7.09 0.35 10.30
N GLU A 53 8.27 -0.24 10.35
CA GLU A 53 9.09 -0.46 9.18
C GLU A 53 8.23 -1.39 8.33
N LEU A 54 7.75 -0.87 7.20
CA LEU A 54 7.25 -1.75 6.15
C LEU A 54 8.37 -2.76 5.93
N PRO A 55 8.12 -4.07 6.09
CA PRO A 55 9.17 -5.04 5.77
C PRO A 55 9.63 -4.70 4.35
N PRO A 56 10.95 -4.59 4.12
CA PRO A 56 11.43 -4.57 2.74
C PRO A 56 10.72 -5.74 2.04
N VAL A 57 10.13 -5.46 0.88
CA VAL A 57 9.57 -6.52 0.04
C VAL A 57 10.79 -7.29 -0.46
N GLU A 58 11.28 -8.19 0.39
CA GLU A 58 12.13 -9.29 -0.04
C GLU A 58 11.38 -9.97 -1.18
N PRO A 59 12.09 -10.52 -2.18
CA PRO A 59 11.45 -11.42 -3.12
C PRO A 59 10.57 -12.36 -2.32
N VAL A 60 9.33 -12.60 -2.74
CA VAL A 60 8.47 -13.58 -2.07
C VAL A 60 9.21 -14.91 -2.15
N GLU A 61 10.04 -15.19 -1.15
CA GLU A 61 10.59 -16.49 -0.89
C GLU A 61 9.40 -17.24 -0.33
N LEU A 62 8.55 -17.69 -1.24
CA LEU A 62 7.58 -18.72 -0.95
C LEU A 62 8.40 -19.78 -0.22
N GLN A 63 8.11 -20.01 1.06
CA GLN A 63 8.70 -21.14 1.75
C GLN A 63 8.55 -22.33 0.80
N ALA A 64 9.63 -23.07 0.57
CA ALA A 64 9.64 -24.17 -0.39
C ALA A 64 8.86 -25.37 0.18
N ILE A 65 7.59 -25.15 0.48
CA ILE A 65 6.60 -26.13 0.90
C ILE A 65 5.86 -26.60 -0.34
N THR A 66 5.50 -27.88 -0.36
CA THR A 66 4.70 -28.39 -1.47
C THR A 66 3.29 -27.79 -1.41
N PRO A 67 2.55 -27.71 -2.54
CA PRO A 67 1.14 -27.30 -2.53
C PRO A 67 0.27 -28.08 -1.53
N GLN A 68 0.57 -29.36 -1.34
CA GLN A 68 -0.12 -30.24 -0.39
C GLN A 68 0.18 -29.84 1.05
N ASP A 69 1.45 -29.57 1.39
CA ASP A 69 1.84 -29.12 2.72
C ASP A 69 1.30 -27.72 3.02
N ALA A 70 1.29 -26.83 2.03
CA ALA A 70 0.69 -25.50 2.14
C ALA A 70 -0.81 -25.59 2.47
N LYS A 71 -1.52 -26.49 1.78
CA LYS A 71 -2.93 -26.74 2.05
C LYS A 71 -3.15 -27.28 3.45
N ALA A 72 -2.39 -28.31 3.84
CA ALA A 72 -2.47 -28.89 5.18
C ALA A 72 -2.21 -27.83 6.26
N PHE A 73 -1.18 -26.98 6.09
CA PHE A 73 -0.90 -25.87 7.01
C PHE A 73 -2.05 -24.88 7.06
N ASN A 74 -2.54 -24.42 5.91
CA ASN A 74 -3.65 -23.47 5.84
C ASN A 74 -4.94 -24.00 6.48
N ASP A 75 -5.18 -25.31 6.40
CA ASP A 75 -6.33 -25.98 7.03
C ASP A 75 -6.20 -26.01 8.57
N THR A 76 -4.98 -25.95 9.13
CA THR A 76 -4.78 -25.80 10.59
C THR A 76 -5.10 -24.42 11.12
N VAL A 77 -5.08 -23.38 10.27
CA VAL A 77 -5.39 -22.00 10.67
C VAL A 77 -6.91 -21.80 10.67
N PRO A 78 -7.54 -21.58 11.84
CA PRO A 78 -8.99 -21.44 11.93
C PRO A 78 -9.46 -20.13 11.29
N PHE A 79 -10.71 -20.12 10.83
CA PHE A 79 -11.38 -18.87 10.46
C PHE A 79 -11.71 -18.04 11.70
N SER A 80 -11.64 -16.72 11.56
CA SER A 80 -11.99 -15.75 12.59
C SER A 80 -13.48 -15.88 12.95
N THR A 81 -13.77 -15.90 14.24
CA THR A 81 -15.13 -15.89 14.79
C THR A 81 -15.70 -14.48 14.99
N ALA A 82 -14.89 -13.45 14.75
CA ALA A 82 -15.31 -12.07 14.92
C ALA A 82 -16.27 -11.64 13.79
N PRO A 83 -17.14 -10.62 14.02
CA PRO A 83 -18.15 -10.22 13.04
C PRO A 83 -17.56 -9.89 11.67
N ASN A 84 -18.18 -10.40 10.60
CA ASN A 84 -17.80 -10.14 9.21
C ASN A 84 -18.95 -9.45 8.45
N PRO A 85 -19.28 -8.18 8.76
CA PRO A 85 -20.33 -7.48 8.05
C PRO A 85 -19.91 -7.19 6.60
N PRO A 86 -20.87 -7.15 5.66
CA PRO A 86 -20.58 -6.74 4.29
C PRO A 86 -20.02 -5.31 4.24
N ALA A 87 -19.13 -5.04 3.28
CA ALA A 87 -18.65 -3.70 3.02
C ALA A 87 -19.80 -2.79 2.55
N ARG A 88 -19.66 -1.47 2.77
CA ARG A 88 -20.62 -0.50 2.22
C ARG A 88 -20.60 -0.57 0.67
N PRO A 89 -21.73 -0.33 -0.04
CA PRO A 89 -21.72 -0.20 -1.49
C PRO A 89 -20.70 0.84 -1.98
N PHE A 90 -19.92 0.52 -3.01
CA PHE A 90 -18.97 1.44 -3.63
C PHE A 90 -19.59 2.09 -4.86
N ILE A 91 -19.77 3.40 -4.81
CA ILE A 91 -20.26 4.20 -5.94
C ILE A 91 -19.10 5.04 -6.45
N PHE A 92 -18.62 4.73 -7.65
CA PHE A 92 -17.57 5.51 -8.29
C PHE A 92 -18.10 6.89 -8.72
N SER A 93 -17.40 7.96 -8.33
CA SER A 93 -17.84 9.35 -8.53
C SER A 93 -17.04 10.14 -9.57
N GLY A 94 -16.16 9.47 -10.32
CA GLY A 94 -15.41 10.10 -11.42
C GLY A 94 -16.23 10.34 -12.69
N ASP A 95 -15.66 11.09 -13.62
CA ASP A 95 -16.24 11.33 -14.94
C ASP A 95 -16.32 10.04 -15.79
N LYS A 96 -16.92 10.15 -16.99
CA LYS A 96 -17.14 9.00 -17.87
C LYS A 96 -15.83 8.29 -18.27
N ASP A 97 -14.76 9.05 -18.51
CA ASP A 97 -13.49 8.49 -18.96
C ASP A 97 -12.74 7.85 -17.80
N ALA A 98 -12.73 8.49 -16.64
CA ALA A 98 -12.21 7.91 -15.40
C ALA A 98 -12.97 6.63 -15.04
N ARG A 99 -14.30 6.61 -15.22
CA ARG A 99 -15.12 5.42 -14.98
C ARG A 99 -14.79 4.29 -15.95
N ALA A 100 -14.59 4.60 -17.24
CA ALA A 100 -14.18 3.59 -18.22
C ALA A 100 -12.82 2.97 -17.83
N ARG A 101 -11.85 3.81 -17.43
CA ARG A 101 -10.55 3.34 -16.94
C ARG A 101 -10.65 2.52 -15.64
N ALA A 102 -11.48 2.94 -14.69
CA ALA A 102 -11.75 2.18 -13.46
C ALA A 102 -12.29 0.78 -13.78
N VAL A 103 -13.27 0.70 -14.70
CA VAL A 103 -13.86 -0.58 -15.14
C VAL A 103 -12.78 -1.47 -15.75
N ASP A 104 -11.96 -0.94 -16.65
CA ASP A 104 -10.97 -1.72 -17.38
C ASP A 104 -9.81 -2.19 -16.48
N CYS A 105 -9.34 -1.33 -15.56
CA CYS A 105 -8.36 -1.71 -14.54
C CYS A 105 -8.90 -2.78 -13.58
N LEU A 106 -10.13 -2.62 -13.11
CA LEU A 106 -10.73 -3.63 -12.23
C LEU A 106 -10.98 -4.94 -12.99
N ALA A 107 -11.44 -4.87 -14.23
CA ALA A 107 -11.69 -6.02 -15.09
C ALA A 107 -10.42 -6.84 -15.34
N VAL A 108 -9.30 -6.18 -15.67
CA VAL A 108 -8.02 -6.89 -15.83
C VAL A 108 -7.59 -7.53 -14.50
N GLY A 109 -7.75 -6.80 -13.41
CA GLY A 109 -7.44 -7.30 -12.06
C GLY A 109 -8.19 -8.58 -11.72
N VAL A 110 -9.51 -8.58 -11.87
CA VAL A 110 -10.33 -9.75 -11.52
C VAL A 110 -10.09 -10.92 -12.48
N LEU A 111 -9.89 -10.65 -13.76
CA LEU A 111 -9.71 -11.66 -14.79
C LEU A 111 -8.39 -12.43 -14.61
N TYR A 112 -7.28 -11.74 -14.38
CA TYR A 112 -5.97 -12.41 -14.22
C TYR A 112 -5.81 -13.09 -12.86
N GLU A 113 -6.61 -12.69 -11.86
CA GLU A 113 -6.57 -13.30 -10.52
C GLU A 113 -7.55 -14.47 -10.36
N ALA A 114 -8.73 -14.39 -10.98
CA ALA A 114 -9.78 -15.41 -10.84
C ALA A 114 -10.02 -16.25 -12.10
N GLY A 115 -9.55 -15.82 -13.27
CA GLY A 115 -9.75 -16.53 -14.52
C GLY A 115 -11.22 -16.61 -14.94
N ASP A 116 -11.68 -17.80 -15.31
CA ASP A 116 -13.08 -18.05 -15.71
C ASP A 116 -13.98 -18.35 -14.50
N ASP A 117 -13.98 -17.45 -13.52
CA ASP A 117 -14.73 -17.62 -12.29
C ASP A 117 -15.40 -16.33 -11.82
N THR A 118 -16.69 -16.19 -12.12
CA THR A 118 -17.48 -15.01 -11.71
C THR A 118 -17.59 -14.83 -10.19
N GLU A 119 -17.54 -15.92 -9.40
CA GLU A 119 -17.56 -15.80 -7.93
C GLU A 119 -16.23 -15.26 -7.42
N GLY A 120 -15.12 -15.80 -7.91
CA GLY A 120 -13.77 -15.31 -7.63
C GLY A 120 -13.55 -13.88 -8.11
N GLU A 121 -14.02 -13.53 -9.31
CA GLU A 121 -13.93 -12.18 -9.87
C GLU A 121 -14.62 -11.16 -8.94
N ARG A 122 -15.83 -11.47 -8.45
CA ARG A 122 -16.57 -10.63 -7.50
C ARG A 122 -15.85 -10.48 -6.16
N ALA A 123 -15.22 -11.56 -5.68
CA ALA A 123 -14.47 -11.55 -4.43
C ALA A 123 -13.21 -10.67 -4.54
N VAL A 124 -12.44 -10.81 -5.62
CA VAL A 124 -11.26 -9.97 -5.89
C VAL A 124 -11.67 -8.52 -6.10
N ALA A 125 -12.75 -8.25 -6.83
CA ALA A 125 -13.28 -6.89 -7.02
C ALA A 125 -13.55 -6.20 -5.68
N GLN A 126 -14.22 -6.90 -4.76
CA GLN A 126 -14.52 -6.36 -3.44
C GLN A 126 -13.25 -6.06 -2.64
N VAL A 127 -12.23 -6.92 -2.69
CA VAL A 127 -10.94 -6.66 -2.03
C VAL A 127 -10.25 -5.42 -2.59
N VAL A 128 -10.24 -5.25 -3.92
CA VAL A 128 -9.66 -4.06 -4.56
C VAL A 128 -10.37 -2.80 -4.08
N LEU A 129 -11.70 -2.79 -4.07
CA LEU A 129 -12.48 -1.63 -3.62
C LEU A 129 -12.34 -1.37 -2.10
N ASN A 130 -12.15 -2.41 -1.30
CA ASN A 130 -11.79 -2.29 0.11
C ASN A 130 -10.42 -1.61 0.27
N ARG A 131 -9.41 -2.00 -0.53
CA ARG A 131 -8.09 -1.34 -0.52
C ARG A 131 -8.21 0.13 -0.89
N VAL A 132 -8.93 0.46 -1.96
CA VAL A 132 -9.14 1.86 -2.39
C VAL A 132 -9.62 2.75 -1.22
N ARG A 133 -10.52 2.22 -0.38
CA ARG A 133 -11.09 2.90 0.81
C ARG A 133 -10.21 2.88 2.06
N HIS A 134 -9.25 1.97 2.14
CA HIS A 134 -8.39 1.81 3.30
C HIS A 134 -7.15 2.70 3.18
N PRO A 135 -6.72 3.44 4.22
CA PRO A 135 -5.70 4.48 4.08
C PRO A 135 -4.30 3.93 3.80
N ALA A 136 -4.06 2.64 4.03
CA ALA A 136 -2.78 1.99 3.71
C ALA A 136 -2.53 1.73 2.21
N PHE A 137 -3.50 1.99 1.33
CA PHE A 137 -3.41 1.66 -0.10
C PHE A 137 -3.64 2.89 -0.99
N PRO A 138 -3.29 2.81 -2.29
CA PRO A 138 -3.66 3.82 -3.28
C PRO A 138 -5.17 4.13 -3.28
N LYS A 139 -5.53 5.32 -3.77
CA LYS A 139 -6.88 5.89 -3.64
C LYS A 139 -7.68 5.83 -4.94
N SER A 140 -7.15 5.18 -5.97
CA SER A 140 -7.75 4.93 -7.28
C SER A 140 -7.70 3.45 -7.60
N VAL A 141 -8.64 2.93 -8.37
CA VAL A 141 -8.74 1.52 -8.76
C VAL A 141 -7.50 1.08 -9.55
N CYS A 142 -7.14 1.81 -10.61
CA CYS A 142 -5.95 1.52 -11.39
C CYS A 142 -4.68 1.59 -10.52
N GLY A 143 -4.61 2.58 -9.63
CA GLY A 143 -3.50 2.70 -8.69
C GLY A 143 -3.34 1.51 -7.75
N VAL A 144 -4.42 0.84 -7.35
CA VAL A 144 -4.35 -0.41 -6.55
C VAL A 144 -3.93 -1.59 -7.41
N ILE A 145 -4.51 -1.74 -8.61
CA ILE A 145 -4.23 -2.86 -9.51
C ILE A 145 -2.78 -2.85 -10.00
N PHE A 146 -2.25 -1.68 -10.36
CA PHE A 146 -0.90 -1.51 -10.86
C PHE A 146 0.09 -1.05 -9.77
N GLN A 147 -0.26 -1.23 -8.49
CA GLN A 147 0.64 -0.86 -7.40
C GLN A 147 1.94 -1.68 -7.47
N GLY A 148 3.07 -0.98 -7.63
CA GLY A 148 4.38 -1.60 -7.71
C GLY A 148 4.77 -2.06 -9.12
N SER A 149 3.93 -1.83 -10.15
CA SER A 149 4.25 -2.23 -11.53
C SER A 149 5.43 -1.47 -12.14
N GLU A 150 5.83 -0.37 -11.52
CA GLU A 150 7.03 0.38 -11.85
C GLU A 150 8.34 -0.25 -11.34
N ARG A 151 8.27 -1.37 -10.62
CA ARG A 151 9.41 -2.04 -9.97
C ARG A 151 9.75 -3.35 -10.67
N SER A 152 11.02 -3.77 -10.60
CA SER A 152 11.48 -5.05 -11.16
C SER A 152 11.00 -6.28 -10.37
N THR A 153 10.63 -6.11 -9.10
CA THR A 153 10.04 -7.13 -8.22
C THR A 153 9.08 -6.46 -7.22
N GLY A 154 8.12 -7.23 -6.69
CA GLY A 154 7.26 -6.77 -5.58
C GLY A 154 5.94 -6.11 -5.98
N CYS A 155 5.33 -6.57 -7.08
CA CYS A 155 4.05 -6.06 -7.55
C CYS A 155 2.89 -6.63 -6.72
N GLN A 156 1.90 -5.79 -6.44
CA GLN A 156 0.75 -6.19 -5.64
C GLN A 156 -0.08 -7.29 -6.33
N PHE A 157 -0.12 -7.24 -7.66
CA PHE A 157 -0.70 -8.26 -8.52
C PHE A 157 0.39 -8.75 -9.47
N THR A 158 0.64 -10.06 -9.48
CA THR A 158 1.80 -10.64 -10.19
C THR A 158 1.72 -10.40 -11.70
N PHE A 159 0.50 -10.45 -12.26
CA PHE A 159 0.27 -10.27 -13.71
C PHE A 159 0.72 -8.90 -14.23
N ALA A 160 0.78 -7.89 -13.37
CA ALA A 160 1.18 -6.54 -13.74
C ALA A 160 2.69 -6.43 -14.06
N CYS A 161 3.49 -7.43 -13.68
CA CYS A 161 4.95 -7.38 -13.74
C CYS A 161 5.61 -8.61 -14.33
N ASP A 162 4.96 -9.76 -14.24
CA ASP A 162 5.50 -11.00 -14.77
C ASP A 162 5.35 -11.10 -16.29
N GLY A 163 4.76 -10.10 -16.97
CA GLY A 163 4.50 -10.08 -18.41
C GLY A 163 3.31 -10.96 -18.86
N ALA A 164 2.45 -11.42 -17.94
CA ALA A 164 1.30 -12.26 -18.28
C ALA A 164 0.38 -11.60 -19.30
N MET A 165 0.17 -10.28 -19.20
CA MET A 165 -0.64 -9.51 -20.15
C MET A 165 -0.10 -9.52 -21.59
N ASN A 166 1.20 -9.75 -21.77
CA ASN A 166 1.82 -9.88 -23.10
C ASN A 166 1.79 -11.32 -23.62
N ARG A 167 1.70 -12.31 -22.72
CA ARG A 167 1.72 -13.74 -23.08
C ARG A 167 0.34 -14.30 -23.39
N TRP A 168 -0.69 -13.75 -22.74
CA TRP A 168 -2.04 -14.27 -22.83
C TRP A 168 -3.04 -13.12 -22.88
N HIS A 169 -3.96 -13.19 -23.83
CA HIS A 169 -5.10 -12.27 -23.95
C HIS A 169 -6.40 -13.06 -23.75
N PRO A 170 -7.36 -12.51 -23.00
CA PRO A 170 -8.68 -13.10 -22.84
C PRO A 170 -9.44 -13.11 -24.16
N ASN A 171 -10.29 -14.12 -24.33
CA ASN A 171 -11.29 -14.08 -25.38
C ASN A 171 -12.34 -12.98 -25.09
N PRO A 172 -13.10 -12.53 -26.10
CA PRO A 172 -14.07 -11.45 -25.93
C PRO A 172 -15.13 -11.71 -24.85
N ALA A 173 -15.55 -12.96 -24.64
CA ALA A 173 -16.57 -13.30 -23.65
C ALA A 173 -16.04 -13.18 -22.21
N ALA A 174 -14.82 -13.68 -21.95
CA ALA A 174 -14.16 -13.56 -20.66
C ALA A 174 -13.90 -12.08 -20.31
N TRP A 175 -13.46 -11.28 -21.29
CA TRP A 175 -13.28 -9.85 -21.12
C TRP A 175 -14.60 -9.12 -20.82
N ALA A 176 -15.66 -9.42 -21.58
CA ALA A 176 -16.98 -8.80 -21.37
C ALA A 176 -17.52 -9.10 -19.97
N ARG A 177 -17.42 -10.35 -19.52
CA ARG A 177 -17.84 -10.76 -18.18
C ARG A 177 -17.05 -10.04 -17.08
N ALA A 178 -15.72 -10.00 -17.19
CA ALA A 178 -14.89 -9.31 -16.20
C ALA A 178 -15.26 -7.82 -16.10
N ARG A 179 -15.56 -7.16 -17.23
CA ARG A 179 -16.06 -5.78 -17.25
C ARG A 179 -17.45 -5.64 -16.65
N GLU A 180 -18.33 -6.61 -16.83
CA GLU A 180 -19.65 -6.62 -16.20
C GLU A 180 -19.53 -6.67 -14.67
N VAL A 181 -18.70 -7.59 -14.15
CA VAL A 181 -18.41 -7.70 -12.71
C VAL A 181 -17.80 -6.39 -12.18
N ALA A 182 -16.82 -5.83 -12.88
CA ALA A 182 -16.19 -4.57 -12.51
C ALA A 182 -17.18 -3.41 -12.48
N SER A 183 -18.02 -3.28 -13.53
CA SER A 183 -19.03 -2.23 -13.64
C SER A 183 -20.09 -2.34 -12.53
N ALA A 184 -20.55 -3.55 -12.23
CA ALA A 184 -21.49 -3.80 -11.15
C ALA A 184 -20.89 -3.41 -9.79
N ALA A 185 -19.65 -3.80 -9.51
CA ALA A 185 -18.96 -3.47 -8.26
C ALA A 185 -18.76 -1.95 -8.09
N LEU A 186 -18.37 -1.25 -9.16
CA LEU A 186 -18.23 0.22 -9.18
C LEU A 186 -19.57 0.97 -9.09
N SER A 187 -20.68 0.26 -9.31
CA SER A 187 -22.05 0.77 -9.20
C SER A 187 -22.73 0.38 -7.88
N GLY A 188 -21.99 -0.22 -6.95
CA GLY A 188 -22.48 -0.51 -5.60
C GLY A 188 -22.82 -1.98 -5.34
N ALA A 189 -22.60 -2.90 -6.29
CA ALA A 189 -22.72 -4.32 -6.01
C ALA A 189 -21.67 -4.73 -4.96
N VAL A 190 -22.12 -5.40 -3.90
CA VAL A 190 -21.27 -5.83 -2.78
C VAL A 190 -21.18 -7.34 -2.76
N TYR A 191 -19.94 -7.86 -2.71
CA TYR A 191 -19.71 -9.28 -2.45
C TYR A 191 -19.50 -9.51 -0.94
N GLY A 192 -20.61 -9.68 -0.21
CA GLY A 192 -20.61 -9.64 1.25
C GLY A 192 -19.75 -10.70 1.95
N LYS A 193 -19.51 -11.85 1.31
CA LYS A 193 -18.77 -12.98 1.90
C LYS A 193 -17.36 -12.60 2.34
N VAL A 194 -16.68 -11.73 1.59
CA VAL A 194 -15.31 -11.28 1.93
C VAL A 194 -15.27 -10.06 2.85
N GLY A 195 -16.42 -9.49 3.21
CA GLY A 195 -16.53 -8.33 4.09
C GLY A 195 -15.50 -7.24 3.81
N TYR A 196 -14.66 -6.95 4.81
CA TYR A 196 -13.61 -5.92 4.76
C TYR A 196 -12.20 -6.48 4.51
N SER A 197 -12.09 -7.67 3.92
CA SER A 197 -10.79 -8.24 3.55
C SER A 197 -10.02 -7.33 2.60
N THR A 198 -8.72 -7.19 2.83
CA THR A 198 -7.77 -6.43 1.99
C THR A 198 -6.65 -7.32 1.45
N HIS A 199 -6.58 -8.58 1.85
CA HIS A 199 -5.57 -9.53 1.44
C HIS A 199 -6.23 -10.87 1.11
N TYR A 200 -5.62 -11.60 0.19
CA TYR A 200 -5.97 -12.99 -0.08
C TYR A 200 -4.75 -13.71 -0.62
N HIS A 201 -4.79 -15.04 -0.55
CA HIS A 201 -3.87 -15.92 -1.25
C HIS A 201 -4.59 -17.23 -1.55
N THR A 202 -4.01 -18.06 -2.43
CA THR A 202 -4.54 -19.39 -2.70
C THR A 202 -4.18 -20.36 -1.58
N ASP A 203 -4.97 -21.40 -1.36
CA ASP A 203 -4.78 -22.37 -0.29
C ASP A 203 -3.53 -23.25 -0.46
N TRP A 204 -2.91 -23.23 -1.63
CA TRP A 204 -1.62 -23.88 -1.93
C TRP A 204 -0.39 -22.99 -1.75
N VAL A 205 -0.51 -21.80 -1.14
CA VAL A 205 0.63 -20.97 -0.72
C VAL A 205 0.49 -20.52 0.73
N VAL A 206 1.60 -20.24 1.40
CA VAL A 206 1.64 -19.74 2.79
C VAL A 206 2.54 -18.51 2.86
N PRO A 207 1.98 -17.30 2.61
CA PRO A 207 2.75 -16.07 2.73
C PRO A 207 3.04 -15.75 4.21
N TYR A 208 4.25 -15.24 4.51
CA TYR A 208 4.65 -14.91 5.88
C TYR A 208 3.68 -13.94 6.59
N TRP A 209 3.03 -13.05 5.84
CA TRP A 209 2.11 -12.05 6.38
C TRP A 209 0.78 -12.65 6.85
N SER A 210 0.37 -13.83 6.36
CA SER A 210 -0.95 -14.39 6.66
C SER A 210 -1.13 -14.69 8.15
N ALA A 211 -0.05 -15.07 8.84
CA ALA A 211 -0.03 -15.32 10.28
C ALA A 211 -0.31 -14.06 11.14
N SER A 212 -0.17 -12.85 10.56
CA SER A 212 -0.41 -11.59 11.25
C SER A 212 -1.83 -11.03 11.06
N LEU A 213 -2.66 -11.72 10.27
CA LEU A 213 -3.99 -11.29 9.85
C LEU A 213 -5.07 -12.28 10.28
N ASP A 214 -6.31 -11.80 10.35
CA ASP A 214 -7.47 -12.67 10.59
C ASP A 214 -7.90 -13.35 9.29
N LYS A 215 -7.88 -14.68 9.24
CA LYS A 215 -8.47 -15.48 8.15
C LYS A 215 -10.00 -15.38 8.20
N VAL A 216 -10.62 -14.72 7.24
CA VAL A 216 -12.05 -14.34 7.27
C VAL A 216 -12.94 -15.38 6.62
N THR A 217 -12.66 -15.77 5.38
CA THR A 217 -13.49 -16.70 4.60
C THR A 217 -12.66 -17.37 3.51
N ALA A 218 -13.18 -18.47 2.97
CA ALA A 218 -12.71 -19.05 1.72
C ALA A 218 -13.74 -18.84 0.60
N VAL A 219 -13.25 -18.53 -0.60
CA VAL A 219 -14.02 -18.55 -1.85
C VAL A 219 -13.27 -19.47 -2.80
N LYS A 220 -13.80 -20.69 -2.97
CA LYS A 220 -13.08 -21.80 -3.61
C LYS A 220 -11.71 -21.98 -2.99
N THR A 221 -10.65 -21.76 -3.76
CA THR A 221 -9.26 -21.94 -3.35
C THR A 221 -8.65 -20.67 -2.76
N HIS A 222 -9.33 -19.53 -2.83
CA HIS A 222 -8.84 -18.27 -2.29
C HIS A 222 -9.23 -18.11 -0.82
N LEU A 223 -8.24 -17.91 0.03
CA LEU A 223 -8.37 -17.59 1.45
C LEU A 223 -8.26 -16.08 1.62
N PHE A 224 -9.25 -15.45 2.23
CA PHE A 224 -9.35 -14.00 2.40
C PHE A 224 -9.03 -13.59 3.82
N PHE A 225 -8.29 -12.49 3.97
CA PHE A 225 -7.77 -12.01 5.24
C PHE A 225 -8.07 -10.53 5.45
N ARG A 226 -8.28 -10.15 6.71
CA ARG A 226 -8.38 -8.75 7.13
C ARG A 226 -7.36 -8.41 8.20
N TRP A 227 -7.09 -7.14 8.37
CA TRP A 227 -6.27 -6.63 9.47
C TRP A 227 -6.85 -7.03 10.83
N THR A 228 -5.99 -7.32 11.78
CA THR A 228 -6.39 -7.53 13.17
C THR A 228 -6.72 -6.18 13.84
N GLY A 229 -7.65 -6.20 14.81
CA GLY A 229 -8.03 -5.02 15.56
C GLY A 229 -8.74 -3.94 14.74
N TRP A 230 -8.56 -2.67 15.12
CA TRP A 230 -9.31 -1.53 14.55
C TRP A 230 -9.19 -1.41 13.03
N TRP A 231 -8.02 -1.68 12.47
CA TRP A 231 -7.73 -1.60 11.03
C TRP A 231 -8.58 -2.56 10.17
N GLY A 232 -9.11 -3.64 10.77
CA GLY A 232 -10.00 -4.59 10.09
C GLY A 232 -11.49 -4.30 10.23
N THR A 233 -11.85 -3.23 10.94
CA THR A 233 -13.25 -2.87 11.23
C THR A 233 -13.81 -1.91 10.18
N PRO A 234 -15.13 -1.83 10.00
CA PRO A 234 -15.77 -0.90 9.05
C PRO A 234 -15.31 0.57 9.18
N ALA A 235 -14.96 1.00 10.39
CA ALA A 235 -14.54 2.37 10.67
C ALA A 235 -13.23 2.77 9.97
N ALA A 236 -12.35 1.82 9.63
CA ALA A 236 -11.09 2.09 8.94
C ALA A 236 -11.24 2.34 7.42
N PHE A 237 -12.45 2.15 6.86
CA PHE A 237 -12.71 2.15 5.41
C PHE A 237 -13.57 3.35 4.96
N VAL A 238 -13.49 4.47 5.68
CA VAL A 238 -14.29 5.68 5.41
C VAL A 238 -13.52 6.79 4.70
N HIS A 239 -12.30 6.52 4.22
CA HIS A 239 -11.46 7.54 3.60
C HIS A 239 -11.95 7.95 2.20
N SER A 240 -11.63 9.19 1.83
CA SER A 240 -11.93 9.75 0.51
C SER A 240 -11.26 8.93 -0.60
N VAL A 241 -12.06 8.54 -1.59
CA VAL A 241 -11.61 7.85 -2.80
C VAL A 241 -11.42 8.87 -3.91
N SER A 242 -10.40 8.66 -4.75
CA SER A 242 -10.16 9.48 -5.94
C SER A 242 -11.25 9.23 -6.98
N GLY A 243 -11.86 10.28 -7.51
CA GLY A 243 -12.65 10.21 -8.75
C GLY A 243 -11.77 10.18 -10.01
N PHE A 244 -10.47 10.42 -9.87
CA PHE A 244 -9.50 10.33 -10.96
C PHE A 244 -8.95 8.91 -11.07
N GLU A 245 -8.89 8.41 -12.30
CA GLU A 245 -8.18 7.20 -12.69
C GLU A 245 -7.10 7.53 -13.73
N PRO A 246 -5.85 7.09 -13.56
CA PRO A 246 -4.80 7.26 -14.55
C PRO A 246 -5.03 6.40 -15.81
N GLY A 247 -4.55 6.87 -16.95
CA GLY A 247 -4.36 6.02 -18.12
C GLY A 247 -3.23 5.02 -17.88
N ILE A 248 -3.45 3.73 -18.17
CA ILE A 248 -2.45 2.68 -18.03
C ILE A 248 -2.07 2.21 -19.44
N PRO A 249 -0.88 2.57 -19.95
CA PRO A 249 -0.47 2.21 -21.32
C PRO A 249 -0.50 0.71 -21.60
N ALA A 250 -0.23 -0.13 -20.59
CA ALA A 250 -0.32 -1.59 -20.71
C ALA A 250 -1.74 -2.09 -21.06
N LEU A 251 -2.77 -1.27 -20.84
CA LEU A 251 -4.17 -1.58 -21.17
C LEU A 251 -4.65 -0.96 -22.49
N ALA A 252 -3.81 -0.22 -23.22
CA ALA A 252 -4.20 0.40 -24.49
C ALA A 252 -4.67 -0.64 -25.53
N GLY A 253 -4.12 -1.86 -25.50
CA GLY A 253 -4.55 -2.97 -26.36
C GLY A 253 -5.90 -3.59 -25.98
N PHE A 254 -6.40 -3.33 -24.76
CA PHE A 254 -7.67 -3.87 -24.25
C PHE A 254 -8.82 -2.87 -24.38
N SER A 255 -8.52 -1.58 -24.31
CA SER A 255 -9.54 -0.53 -24.33
C SER A 255 -8.99 0.81 -24.80
N ALA A 256 -9.79 1.49 -25.61
CA ALA A 256 -9.45 2.83 -26.09
C ALA A 256 -9.46 3.89 -24.97
N ALA A 257 -10.09 3.62 -23.82
CA ALA A 257 -10.03 4.49 -22.65
C ALA A 257 -8.60 4.68 -22.10
N HIS A 258 -7.69 3.79 -22.52
CA HIS A 258 -6.26 3.84 -22.21
C HIS A 258 -5.39 4.11 -23.45
N SER A 259 -5.99 4.30 -24.64
CA SER A 259 -5.29 4.50 -25.92
C SER A 259 -5.27 5.94 -26.40
N GLY A 260 -5.86 6.88 -25.66
CA GLY A 260 -5.48 8.28 -25.83
C GLY A 260 -3.98 8.40 -25.56
N ALA A 261 -3.35 9.45 -26.09
CA ALA A 261 -2.23 10.01 -25.35
C ALA A 261 -2.67 9.99 -23.87
N VAL A 262 -1.75 9.65 -22.97
CA VAL A 262 -1.83 10.23 -21.63
C VAL A 262 -2.46 11.62 -21.83
N ALA A 263 -3.59 11.95 -21.19
CA ALA A 263 -3.77 13.35 -20.92
C ALA A 263 -2.41 13.70 -20.31
N ASP A 264 -1.59 14.41 -21.07
CA ASP A 264 -0.22 14.66 -20.67
C ASP A 264 -0.36 15.06 -19.21
N LEU A 265 0.47 14.51 -18.33
CA LEU A 265 0.87 15.31 -17.18
C LEU A 265 1.27 16.63 -17.84
N ALA A 266 0.38 17.64 -17.86
CA ALA A 266 0.37 18.60 -18.95
C ALA A 266 1.80 19.08 -19.16
N VAL A 267 2.43 18.66 -20.27
CA VAL A 267 3.63 19.34 -20.73
C VAL A 267 3.06 20.62 -21.27
N VAL A 268 2.83 21.55 -20.34
CA VAL A 268 2.47 22.91 -20.67
C VAL A 268 3.55 23.35 -21.64
N ASN A 269 3.13 23.70 -22.86
CA ASN A 269 4.01 24.28 -23.84
C ASN A 269 4.70 25.46 -23.15
N PRO A 270 6.04 25.51 -23.04
CA PRO A 270 6.75 26.58 -22.33
C PRO A 270 6.43 27.98 -22.88
N ALA A 271 5.83 28.06 -24.08
CA ALA A 271 5.39 29.28 -24.72
C ALA A 271 4.02 29.81 -24.26
N GLU A 272 3.21 29.02 -23.53
CA GLU A 272 1.90 29.45 -23.00
C GLU A 272 1.91 29.61 -21.46
N ILE A 273 3.04 29.33 -20.81
CA ILE A 273 3.30 29.85 -19.47
C ILE A 273 3.79 31.27 -19.66
N ASP A 274 3.04 32.24 -19.12
CA ASP A 274 3.53 33.60 -18.95
C ASP A 274 4.84 33.57 -18.15
N SER A 275 5.94 33.56 -18.89
CA SER A 275 7.31 33.51 -18.39
C SER A 275 7.68 34.79 -17.62
N ALA A 276 6.80 35.80 -17.61
CA ALA A 276 7.02 37.06 -16.91
C ALA A 276 6.80 36.98 -15.39
N THR A 277 6.09 35.98 -14.87
CA THR A 277 5.80 35.92 -13.41
C THR A 277 6.86 35.17 -12.58
N ILE A 278 7.86 34.54 -13.24
CA ILE A 278 9.02 33.91 -12.58
C ILE A 278 10.35 34.62 -12.91
N ALA A 279 10.32 35.70 -13.68
CA ALA A 279 11.47 36.59 -13.87
C ALA A 279 11.50 37.66 -12.79
N GLY A 280 11.85 37.28 -11.56
CA GLY A 280 11.94 38.21 -10.44
C GLY A 280 12.80 37.67 -9.31
N THR A 281 14.09 38.02 -9.40
CA THR A 281 15.18 37.91 -8.40
C THR A 281 15.64 36.50 -8.01
N GLY A 282 16.68 36.04 -8.70
CA GLY A 282 17.81 35.29 -8.13
C GLY A 282 17.69 33.77 -8.06
N GLY A 283 18.54 33.07 -8.83
CA GLY A 283 18.96 31.68 -8.57
C GLY A 283 18.09 30.61 -9.25
N GLY A 284 18.53 30.14 -10.42
CA GLY A 284 17.85 29.17 -11.27
C GLY A 284 17.32 27.91 -10.58
N SER A 285 16.00 27.80 -10.49
CA SER A 285 15.28 26.58 -10.15
C SER A 285 14.06 26.46 -11.06
N GLN A 286 14.13 25.60 -12.09
CA GLN A 286 12.96 25.28 -12.92
C GLN A 286 12.07 24.31 -12.15
N ALA A 287 10.83 24.73 -11.88
CA ALA A 287 9.81 23.87 -11.30
C ALA A 287 9.08 23.13 -12.42
N LEU A 288 9.09 21.81 -12.37
CA LEU A 288 8.31 20.93 -13.24
C LEU A 288 6.99 20.57 -12.54
N SER A 289 5.86 20.93 -13.14
CA SER A 289 4.54 20.50 -12.66
C SER A 289 4.30 19.06 -13.09
N ILE A 290 3.93 18.20 -12.15
CA ILE A 290 3.49 16.83 -12.46
C ILE A 290 1.98 16.78 -12.59
N ASP A 291 1.29 17.49 -11.70
CA ASP A 291 -0.17 17.66 -11.72
C ASP A 291 -0.49 19.10 -11.24
N PRO A 292 -1.76 19.54 -11.24
CA PRO A 292 -2.12 20.92 -10.88
C PRO A 292 -1.65 21.37 -9.49
N ASN A 293 -1.38 20.41 -8.59
CA ASN A 293 -1.02 20.63 -7.20
C ASN A 293 0.33 20.00 -6.81
N SER A 294 1.04 19.30 -7.71
CA SER A 294 2.33 18.65 -7.39
C SER A 294 3.47 19.17 -8.25
N PHE A 295 4.54 19.62 -7.59
CA PHE A 295 5.71 20.22 -8.23
C PHE A 295 7.00 19.47 -7.88
N LEU A 296 7.87 19.29 -8.88
CA LEU A 296 9.26 18.84 -8.74
C LEU A 296 10.18 20.02 -9.01
N VAL A 297 11.14 20.27 -8.12
CA VAL A 297 12.02 21.43 -8.26
C VAL A 297 13.47 21.01 -8.08
N THR A 298 14.35 21.49 -8.95
CA THR A 298 15.79 21.52 -8.65
C THR A 298 16.10 22.81 -7.90
N LEU A 299 16.45 22.71 -6.61
CA LEU A 299 16.93 23.83 -5.81
C LEU A 299 18.39 24.14 -6.14
N ASP A 300 18.78 25.40 -6.01
CA ASP A 300 20.18 25.78 -6.01
C ASP A 300 20.92 25.05 -4.87
N PRO A 301 21.97 24.25 -5.16
CA PRO A 301 22.72 23.54 -4.13
C PRO A 301 23.44 24.46 -3.14
N HIS A 302 23.63 25.74 -3.47
CA HIS A 302 24.25 26.74 -2.60
C HIS A 302 23.25 27.62 -1.84
N ALA A 303 21.95 27.47 -2.09
CA ALA A 303 20.93 28.25 -1.39
C ALA A 303 20.81 27.84 0.09
N PRO A 304 20.59 28.82 1.00
CA PRO A 304 20.44 28.53 2.42
C PRO A 304 19.18 27.69 2.67
N PRO A 305 19.24 26.60 3.48
CA PRO A 305 18.12 25.68 3.65
C PRO A 305 16.85 26.30 4.23
N ASP A 306 16.97 27.38 5.01
CA ASP A 306 15.85 28.13 5.57
C ASP A 306 15.04 28.89 4.51
N SER A 307 15.59 29.08 3.31
CA SER A 307 14.88 29.72 2.19
C SER A 307 13.93 28.76 1.45
N PHE A 308 14.09 27.45 1.59
CA PHE A 308 13.35 26.45 0.81
C PHE A 308 11.83 26.51 0.99
N PRO A 309 11.28 26.74 2.21
CA PRO A 309 9.83 26.92 2.39
C PRO A 309 9.28 28.14 1.64
N GLN A 310 10.07 29.21 1.50
CA GLN A 310 9.65 30.42 0.78
C GLN A 310 9.59 30.17 -0.73
N VAL A 311 10.58 29.43 -1.25
CA VAL A 311 10.56 28.92 -2.63
C VAL A 311 9.31 28.07 -2.87
N ALA A 312 8.97 27.20 -1.91
CA ALA A 312 7.80 26.34 -2.02
C ALA A 312 6.48 27.10 -1.92
N ALA A 313 6.38 28.07 -1.01
CA ALA A 313 5.20 28.93 -0.88
C ALA A 313 4.97 29.74 -2.17
N LYS A 314 6.04 30.27 -2.78
CA LYS A 314 5.98 30.99 -4.04
C LYS A 314 5.54 30.07 -5.19
N ALA A 315 6.09 28.86 -5.29
CA ALA A 315 5.71 27.88 -6.30
C ALA A 315 4.25 27.41 -6.14
N CYS A 316 3.80 27.20 -4.90
CA CYS A 316 2.42 26.79 -4.61
C CYS A 316 1.40 27.89 -4.87
N GLY A 317 1.77 29.16 -4.72
CA GLY A 317 0.88 30.30 -4.91
C GLY A 317 -0.34 30.25 -3.99
N THR A 318 -1.52 30.51 -4.56
CA THR A 318 -2.79 30.60 -3.82
C THR A 318 -3.49 29.25 -3.60
N ARG A 319 -2.92 28.14 -4.09
CA ARG A 319 -3.55 26.81 -4.05
C ARG A 319 -3.90 26.36 -2.63
N GLU A 320 -5.09 25.79 -2.49
CA GLU A 320 -5.59 25.22 -1.22
C GLU A 320 -4.86 23.91 -0.86
N TYR A 321 -4.50 23.12 -1.87
CA TYR A 321 -3.67 21.92 -1.76
C TYR A 321 -2.44 22.06 -2.65
N CYS A 322 -1.25 21.86 -2.10
CA CYS A 322 0.00 21.91 -2.86
C CYS A 322 1.06 21.00 -2.26
N LYS A 323 1.66 20.16 -3.09
CA LYS A 323 2.78 19.29 -2.77
C LYS A 323 3.99 19.71 -3.60
N LEU A 324 5.11 19.96 -2.96
CA LEU A 324 6.37 20.25 -3.65
C LEU A 324 7.45 19.31 -3.13
N MET A 325 8.20 18.72 -4.05
CA MET A 325 9.36 17.88 -3.77
C MET A 325 10.55 18.47 -4.49
N ALA A 326 11.69 18.52 -3.81
CA ALA A 326 12.84 19.22 -4.35
C ALA A 326 14.16 18.49 -4.12
N TRP A 327 15.09 18.70 -5.05
CA TRP A 327 16.42 18.10 -5.12
C TRP A 327 17.45 19.18 -5.34
N THR A 328 18.65 19.05 -4.78
CA THR A 328 19.78 19.94 -5.08
C THR A 328 20.65 19.42 -6.22
N ASP A 329 20.65 18.11 -6.45
CA ASP A 329 21.34 17.50 -7.60
C ASP A 329 20.39 17.45 -8.82
N LYS A 330 20.75 18.20 -9.86
CA LYS A 330 20.02 18.23 -11.14
C LYS A 330 19.96 16.85 -11.82
N GLY A 331 21.00 16.03 -11.70
CA GLY A 331 21.03 14.67 -12.23
C GLY A 331 20.14 13.68 -11.47
N LYS A 332 19.76 14.02 -10.23
CA LYS A 332 18.81 13.25 -9.40
C LYS A 332 17.42 13.87 -9.37
N THR A 333 17.24 15.06 -9.94
CA THR A 333 15.91 15.67 -10.05
C THR A 333 15.10 14.88 -11.10
N PRO A 334 13.95 14.32 -10.71
CA PRO A 334 13.09 13.60 -11.64
C PRO A 334 12.45 14.54 -12.65
N LYS A 335 12.25 14.02 -13.87
CA LYS A 335 11.53 14.70 -14.94
C LYS A 335 10.05 14.27 -15.03
N GLY A 336 9.54 13.59 -14.01
CA GLY A 336 8.20 13.01 -13.98
C GLY A 336 8.06 11.99 -12.85
N LEU A 337 6.88 11.38 -12.76
CA LEU A 337 6.60 10.25 -11.88
C LEU A 337 6.56 8.93 -12.68
N PRO A 338 6.85 7.79 -12.05
CA PRO A 338 7.21 7.60 -10.63
C PRO A 338 8.68 7.93 -10.32
N LEU A 339 8.96 8.29 -9.06
CA LEU A 339 10.32 8.57 -8.58
C LEU A 339 11.12 7.26 -8.46
N GLY A 340 12.32 7.21 -9.06
CA GLY A 340 13.25 6.10 -8.82
C GLY A 340 13.85 6.14 -7.40
N GLN A 341 14.28 4.99 -6.89
CA GLN A 341 14.81 4.88 -5.52
C GLN A 341 15.97 5.86 -5.24
N SER A 342 16.86 6.06 -6.21
CA SER A 342 17.98 7.00 -6.09
C SER A 342 17.54 8.47 -6.09
N GLN A 343 16.35 8.78 -6.62
CA GLN A 343 15.75 10.11 -6.57
C GLN A 343 15.03 10.28 -5.23
N ILE A 344 14.30 9.28 -4.74
CA ILE A 344 13.66 9.32 -3.42
C ILE A 344 14.69 9.55 -2.31
N SER A 345 15.80 8.82 -2.32
CA SER A 345 16.85 8.97 -1.31
C SER A 345 17.64 10.29 -1.43
N ALA A 346 17.75 10.83 -2.64
CA ALA A 346 18.43 12.09 -2.90
C ALA A 346 17.52 13.34 -2.73
N MET A 347 16.23 13.16 -2.40
CA MET A 347 15.31 14.27 -2.19
C MET A 347 15.84 15.14 -1.04
N ALA A 348 15.98 16.43 -1.31
CA ALA A 348 16.55 17.42 -0.41
C ALA A 348 15.49 18.05 0.50
N PHE A 349 14.29 18.26 -0.04
CA PHE A 349 13.23 19.02 0.62
C PHE A 349 11.83 18.57 0.16
N SER A 350 10.87 18.58 1.07
CA SER A 350 9.46 18.30 0.79
C SER A 350 8.55 19.29 1.52
N TYR A 351 7.55 19.79 0.81
CA TYR A 351 6.57 20.72 1.32
C TYR A 351 5.15 20.26 0.97
N LEU A 352 4.23 20.36 1.92
CA LEU A 352 2.82 20.03 1.73
C LEU A 352 1.95 21.07 2.41
N ARG A 353 1.06 21.70 1.65
CA ARG A 353 -0.02 22.57 2.11
C ARG A 353 -1.36 21.91 1.79
N ASP A 354 -2.24 21.85 2.77
CA ASP A 354 -3.63 21.41 2.72
C ASP A 354 -4.42 22.31 3.69
N LYS A 355 -4.88 23.46 3.18
CA LYS A 355 -5.58 24.47 3.99
C LYS A 355 -6.93 23.98 4.50
N ALA A 356 -7.62 23.12 3.74
CA ALA A 356 -8.88 22.51 4.15
C ALA A 356 -8.76 21.70 5.44
N ARG A 357 -7.54 21.24 5.77
CA ARG A 357 -7.23 20.49 6.99
C ARG A 357 -6.33 21.25 7.97
N GLY A 358 -6.04 22.53 7.72
CA GLY A 358 -5.11 23.31 8.52
C GLY A 358 -3.69 22.72 8.58
N TYR A 359 -3.27 22.02 7.51
CA TYR A 359 -2.01 21.31 7.47
C TYR A 359 -1.03 22.00 6.51
N GLU A 360 0.06 22.53 7.04
CA GLU A 360 1.17 23.07 6.25
C GLU A 360 2.48 22.62 6.88
N LYS A 361 3.30 21.90 6.11
CA LYS A 361 4.54 21.34 6.63
C LYS A 361 5.67 21.36 5.62
N ALA A 362 6.82 21.84 6.07
CA ALA A 362 8.10 21.76 5.39
C ALA A 362 8.99 20.72 6.09
N LEU A 363 9.65 19.87 5.30
CA LEU A 363 10.55 18.83 5.77
C LEU A 363 11.84 18.84 4.95
N TRP A 364 12.97 18.66 5.61
CA TRP A 364 14.30 18.63 5.01
C TRP A 364 14.92 17.25 5.14
N ASN A 365 15.75 16.88 4.18
CA ASN A 365 16.66 15.76 4.31
C ASN A 365 17.75 16.11 5.33
N CYS A 366 17.57 15.66 6.58
CA CYS A 366 18.52 15.95 7.66
C CYS A 366 19.88 15.26 7.53
N GLY A 367 20.03 14.34 6.55
CA GLY A 367 21.33 13.82 6.15
C GLY A 367 22.14 14.81 5.29
N GLN A 368 21.45 15.72 4.59
CA GLN A 368 22.06 16.77 3.77
C GLN A 368 22.07 18.14 4.48
N PHE A 369 21.02 18.47 5.24
CA PHE A 369 20.84 19.77 5.90
C PHE A 369 20.51 19.59 7.37
N LYS A 370 21.45 19.91 8.27
CA LYS A 370 21.21 19.81 9.72
C LYS A 370 20.08 20.75 10.16
N ARG A 371 19.13 20.24 10.96
CA ARG A 371 18.00 20.99 11.53
C ARG A 371 18.01 20.94 13.04
N ALA A 372 17.54 22.01 13.67
CA ALA A 372 17.42 22.10 15.12
C ALA A 372 16.30 21.18 15.67
N SER A 373 15.18 21.08 14.95
CA SER A 373 14.06 20.23 15.34
C SER A 373 14.02 18.93 14.53
N LYS A 374 13.95 17.79 15.23
CA LYS A 374 13.74 16.48 14.60
C LYS A 374 12.39 16.39 13.86
N GLY A 375 11.42 17.25 14.19
CA GLY A 375 10.12 17.32 13.52
C GLY A 375 10.15 17.93 12.13
N GLU A 376 11.23 18.64 11.80
CA GLU A 376 11.54 19.20 10.47
C GLU A 376 12.31 18.21 9.59
N CYS A 377 12.76 17.09 10.16
CA CYS A 377 13.46 16.07 9.39
C CYS A 377 12.48 15.17 8.63
N MET A 378 12.73 15.02 7.33
CA MET A 378 12.16 13.94 6.56
C MET A 378 12.59 12.61 7.18
N LYS A 379 11.64 11.67 7.27
CA LYS A 379 11.96 10.28 7.56
C LYS A 379 12.55 9.71 6.27
N LEU A 380 13.88 9.70 6.13
CA LEU A 380 14.50 8.98 5.00
C LEU A 380 14.04 7.53 5.05
N GLN A 381 13.47 7.04 3.96
CA GLN A 381 13.35 5.61 3.72
C GLN A 381 14.73 5.10 3.32
N VAL A 382 15.60 4.86 4.31
CA VAL A 382 16.86 4.17 4.10
C VAL A 382 16.53 2.68 4.00
N LEU A 383 16.27 2.20 2.77
CA LEU A 383 16.37 0.77 2.49
C LEU A 383 17.86 0.45 2.45
N GLY A 384 18.37 -0.15 3.53
CA GLY A 384 19.77 -0.55 3.65
C GLY A 384 20.16 -1.50 2.51
N VAL A 385 21.28 -1.22 1.86
CA VAL A 385 21.98 -2.20 1.04
C VAL A 385 22.81 -3.05 2.00
N PRO A 386 22.63 -4.38 2.09
CA PRO A 386 23.60 -5.22 2.78
C PRO A 386 24.88 -5.23 1.95
N THR A 387 25.96 -4.71 2.52
CA THR A 387 27.32 -4.99 2.08
C THR A 387 27.49 -6.52 2.08
N ALA A 388 27.82 -7.11 0.94
CA ALA A 388 28.07 -8.54 0.85
C ALA A 388 29.09 -8.94 1.91
N ALA A 389 28.67 -9.79 2.85
CA ALA A 389 29.58 -10.39 3.83
C ALA A 389 30.60 -11.23 3.06
N LEU A 390 31.88 -10.96 3.29
CA LEU A 390 32.97 -11.83 2.85
C LEU A 390 32.71 -13.26 3.32
N PRO A 391 32.94 -14.28 2.46
CA PRO A 391 32.76 -15.67 2.87
C PRO A 391 33.73 -16.00 4.02
N PRO A 392 33.30 -16.81 5.00
CA PRO A 392 34.16 -17.22 6.10
C PRO A 392 35.35 -18.05 5.59
N PRO A 393 36.51 -17.97 6.25
CA PRO A 393 37.69 -18.73 5.85
C PRO A 393 37.43 -20.24 5.95
N PRO A 394 38.05 -21.05 5.08
CA PRO A 394 37.80 -22.48 5.02
C PRO A 394 38.22 -23.18 6.32
N ALA A 395 37.34 -24.07 6.80
CA ALA A 395 37.58 -24.90 7.98
C ALA A 395 38.78 -25.83 7.77
N LYS A 396 39.61 -25.97 8.81
CA LYS A 396 40.76 -26.89 8.82
C LYS A 396 40.29 -28.35 8.75
N PRO A 397 41.05 -29.26 8.12
CA PRO A 397 40.70 -30.68 8.05
C PRO A 397 40.69 -31.33 9.43
N ALA A 398 39.60 -32.03 9.76
CA ALA A 398 39.51 -32.87 10.94
C ALA A 398 40.39 -34.12 10.78
N THR A 399 41.18 -34.41 11.81
CA THR A 399 42.06 -35.57 11.91
C THR A 399 41.21 -36.84 12.06
N THR A 400 41.39 -37.79 11.16
CA THR A 400 40.80 -39.12 11.22
C THR A 400 41.40 -39.94 12.37
N THR A 401 40.54 -40.55 13.19
CA THR A 401 40.91 -41.67 14.06
C THR A 401 40.15 -42.90 13.53
N PRO A 402 40.83 -44.01 13.16
CA PRO A 402 40.16 -45.17 12.58
C PRO A 402 39.70 -46.15 13.66
N GLY A 403 38.44 -46.59 13.57
CA GLY A 403 37.98 -47.80 14.26
C GLY A 403 36.52 -47.77 14.69
N ALA A 404 35.61 -48.25 13.82
CA ALA A 404 34.46 -49.08 14.16
C ALA A 404 33.54 -49.23 12.94
N THR A 405 33.28 -50.47 12.56
CA THR A 405 32.42 -50.91 11.44
C THR A 405 30.95 -50.55 11.68
N PRO A 406 30.18 -50.08 10.67
CA PRO A 406 28.73 -49.95 10.76
C PRO A 406 28.00 -51.20 10.22
N PRO A 407 26.82 -51.57 10.77
CA PRO A 407 26.01 -52.66 10.25
C PRO A 407 25.15 -52.22 9.05
N THR A 408 24.94 -53.19 8.16
CA THR A 408 24.11 -53.19 6.96
C THR A 408 22.61 -53.08 7.28
N THR A 409 21.86 -52.30 6.51
CA THR A 409 20.44 -52.54 6.12
C THR A 409 20.05 -51.45 5.11
N ALA A 410 20.01 -51.77 3.81
CA ALA A 410 18.86 -52.27 3.06
C ALA A 410 18.15 -51.14 2.29
N ASN A 411 18.62 -50.93 1.06
CA ASN A 411 17.97 -50.11 0.03
C ASN A 411 16.70 -50.81 -0.47
N PHE A 412 15.55 -50.11 -0.41
CA PHE A 412 14.41 -50.43 -1.25
C PHE A 412 14.14 -49.27 -2.20
N SER A 413 14.58 -49.47 -3.45
CA SER A 413 14.13 -48.72 -4.61
C SER A 413 12.75 -49.20 -5.03
N LEU A 414 11.75 -48.32 -5.00
CA LEU A 414 10.52 -48.49 -5.76
C LEU A 414 10.14 -47.17 -6.43
N LYS A 415 10.04 -47.22 -7.75
CA LYS A 415 9.46 -46.24 -8.67
C LYS A 415 8.57 -47.06 -9.62
N PRO A 416 7.57 -46.49 -10.30
CA PRO A 416 6.44 -45.70 -9.82
C PRO A 416 5.09 -46.32 -10.28
N ALA A 417 3.96 -45.84 -9.75
CA ALA A 417 2.65 -46.02 -10.38
C ALA A 417 1.91 -44.67 -10.41
N VAL A 418 1.64 -44.19 -11.62
CA VAL A 418 0.84 -42.98 -11.91
C VAL A 418 -0.52 -43.47 -12.40
N PRO A 419 -1.65 -42.97 -11.86
CA PRO A 419 -2.93 -43.03 -12.54
C PRO A 419 -3.08 -41.83 -13.49
N ASP A 420 -3.52 -42.15 -14.70
CA ASP A 420 -3.71 -41.26 -15.84
C ASP A 420 -4.70 -40.11 -15.60
N GLY A 421 -4.42 -38.96 -16.22
CA GLY A 421 -5.47 -38.02 -16.64
C GLY A 421 -5.34 -36.58 -16.14
N LEU A 422 -4.32 -35.84 -16.59
CA LEU A 422 -4.41 -34.38 -16.82
C LEU A 422 -3.36 -34.00 -17.88
N SER A 423 -3.75 -34.08 -19.16
CA SER A 423 -2.98 -33.55 -20.27
C SER A 423 -3.14 -32.03 -20.34
N GLY A 424 -2.03 -31.27 -20.41
CA GLY A 424 -2.10 -29.89 -20.88
C GLY A 424 -1.25 -28.81 -20.21
N VAL A 425 -0.09 -29.08 -19.59
CA VAL A 425 0.98 -28.06 -19.49
C VAL A 425 2.34 -28.77 -19.54
N ARG A 426 3.01 -28.67 -20.69
CA ARG A 426 4.37 -29.22 -20.90
C ARG A 426 5.37 -28.32 -20.16
N LYS A 427 6.00 -28.85 -19.11
CA LYS A 427 7.16 -28.22 -18.45
C LYS A 427 8.33 -28.14 -19.43
N LYS A 428 8.99 -26.98 -19.50
CA LYS A 428 10.26 -26.80 -20.20
C LYS A 428 11.38 -27.29 -19.25
N GLU A 429 12.05 -28.38 -19.62
CA GLU A 429 13.32 -28.77 -19.03
C GLU A 429 14.40 -27.72 -19.37
N ASN A 430 15.26 -27.42 -18.40
CA ASN A 430 16.42 -26.56 -18.61
C ASN A 430 17.42 -27.24 -19.56
N PRO A 431 18.03 -26.52 -20.51
CA PRO A 431 19.08 -27.08 -21.35
C PRO A 431 20.35 -27.36 -20.52
N PRO A 432 21.13 -28.41 -20.83
CA PRO A 432 22.36 -28.73 -20.13
C PRO A 432 23.46 -27.69 -20.41
N LYS A 433 24.23 -27.39 -19.36
CA LYS A 433 25.39 -26.50 -19.34
C LYS A 433 26.50 -27.03 -20.28
N PRO A 434 27.14 -26.20 -21.12
CA PRO A 434 28.26 -26.66 -21.96
C PRO A 434 29.48 -27.04 -21.12
N ALA A 435 30.07 -28.19 -21.45
CA ALA A 435 31.30 -28.69 -20.84
C ALA A 435 32.52 -27.84 -21.26
N ALA A 436 33.44 -27.63 -20.33
CA ALA A 436 34.70 -26.92 -20.54
C ALA A 436 35.63 -27.71 -21.48
N THR A 437 36.20 -27.01 -22.45
CA THR A 437 37.19 -27.52 -23.41
C THR A 437 38.54 -27.78 -22.72
N PRO A 438 39.18 -28.95 -22.87
CA PRO A 438 40.54 -29.18 -22.40
C PRO A 438 41.58 -28.55 -23.35
N ALA A 439 42.65 -27.99 -22.78
CA ALA A 439 43.81 -27.45 -23.48
C ALA A 439 44.59 -28.55 -24.26
N PRO A 440 45.24 -28.22 -25.40
CA PRO A 440 45.95 -29.21 -26.21
C PRO A 440 47.31 -29.58 -25.61
N ALA A 441 47.58 -30.89 -25.55
CA ALA A 441 48.86 -31.46 -25.17
C ALA A 441 49.92 -31.30 -26.27
N ALA A 442 51.12 -30.93 -25.85
CA ALA A 442 52.31 -30.79 -26.69
C ALA A 442 52.71 -32.13 -27.34
N LYS A 443 53.00 -32.10 -28.64
CA LYS A 443 53.72 -33.18 -29.35
C LYS A 443 55.20 -32.82 -29.43
N SER A 444 56.04 -33.72 -28.92
CA SER A 444 57.48 -33.75 -29.13
C SER A 444 57.79 -34.40 -30.48
N GLU A 445 58.56 -33.71 -31.32
CA GLU A 445 59.49 -34.30 -32.32
C GLU A 445 60.48 -35.24 -31.57
N ARG A 446 61.16 -36.28 -32.08
CA ARG A 446 61.64 -36.74 -33.41
C ARG A 446 62.22 -38.18 -33.19
N PRO A 447 62.82 -38.92 -34.16
CA PRO A 447 63.68 -38.52 -35.29
C PRO A 447 63.06 -38.60 -36.68
#